data_AF-A0A7I4Z8B5-F1
#
_entry.id   AF-A0A7I4Z8B5-F1
#
_cell.length_a   1.000
_cell.length_b   1.000
_cell.length_c   1.000
_cell.angle_alpha   90.00
_cell.angle_beta   90.00
_cell.angle_gamma   90.00
#
_symmetry.space_group_name_H-M   'P 1'
#
loop_
_entity.id
_entity.type
_entity.pdbx_description
1 polymer ?
#
loop_
_entity_poly.entity_id
_entity_poly.type
_entity_poly.pdbx_seq_one_letter_code
_entity_poly.pdbx_strand_id
1 'polypeptide(L)'
;MLREKKSSNLLGFFAGQLGAIRLAIFCLVLILIHLFFYRELLYESNDCICSDSYGNEFEICYRSKENASRIGRKFSCEHLEHLYPLGLLGTAYAVNISDDLRPVFVTAFSQSHFMEGKRLIASIRKFHKTAIVIVYDLGLSLKGAVRVKRWCQVVYRRFRFEDYPPYFEQLHTFRWKPVVISEALRDYGAIWYMDTSVILEKGDLRHVQALVTCRAKPPISFPILTTEQRDIRESHWNSSSGWDTVQWTANINECKKSTYLLHSFTGHGIYAATDPALYSYFPVSIEELKKPKAKMYEAGLVFAVRTRETENILKWSVLCALEEDCMGTRIVPNACEFNRSDYYTSFARCHRYDQSVVNVLLADSYYYDRHYYSSEITDFFRIQRFLTRSVGNRELKCV
;
A
#
# COMPACT_ATOMS: atom_id res chain seq x y z
N MET A 1 3.31 -67.61 55.86
CA MET A 1 2.68 -66.36 55.40
C MET A 1 3.73 -65.23 55.26
N LEU A 2 4.76 -65.41 54.42
CA LEU A 2 5.90 -64.45 54.33
C LEU A 2 6.58 -64.42 52.94
N ARG A 3 5.87 -64.76 51.86
CA ARG A 3 6.45 -64.79 50.50
C ARG A 3 5.74 -63.96 49.42
N GLU A 4 4.69 -63.19 49.77
CA GLU A 4 3.93 -62.40 48.79
C GLU A 4 4.17 -60.88 48.83
N LYS A 5 4.90 -60.34 49.82
CA LYS A 5 5.06 -58.88 49.97
C LYS A 5 6.27 -58.25 49.26
N LYS A 6 7.10 -59.03 48.55
CA LYS A 6 8.34 -58.52 47.91
C LYS A 6 8.20 -58.24 46.40
N SER A 7 7.15 -58.74 45.75
CA SER A 7 6.92 -58.57 44.31
C SER A 7 6.23 -57.25 43.94
N SER A 8 5.35 -56.73 44.81
CA SER A 8 4.58 -55.51 44.56
C SER A 8 5.40 -54.22 44.58
N ASN A 9 6.50 -54.16 45.35
CA ASN A 9 7.37 -52.98 45.44
C ASN A 9 8.35 -52.85 44.28
N LEU A 10 8.71 -53.96 43.61
CA LEU A 10 9.60 -53.92 42.44
C LEU A 10 8.85 -53.42 41.19
N LEU A 11 7.61 -53.89 40.99
CA LEU A 11 6.75 -53.48 39.86
C LEU A 11 6.39 -51.98 39.89
N GLY A 12 6.13 -51.41 41.06
CA GLY A 12 5.88 -49.96 41.21
C GLY A 12 7.12 -49.09 40.92
N PHE A 13 8.32 -49.59 41.26
CA PHE A 13 9.59 -48.88 41.00
C PHE A 13 9.94 -48.88 39.51
N PHE A 14 9.73 -50.01 38.81
CA PHE A 14 9.93 -50.09 37.36
C PHE A 14 8.88 -49.29 36.57
N ALA A 15 7.62 -49.24 37.02
CA ALA A 15 6.57 -48.43 36.39
C ALA A 15 6.82 -46.92 36.54
N GLY A 16 7.32 -46.47 37.71
CA GLY A 16 7.71 -45.08 37.94
C GLY A 16 8.92 -44.64 37.11
N GLN A 17 9.92 -45.51 36.95
CA GLN A 17 11.07 -45.25 36.07
C GLN A 17 10.67 -45.18 34.57
N LEU A 18 9.75 -46.04 34.13
CA LEU A 18 9.27 -46.04 32.74
C LEU A 18 8.46 -44.76 32.42
N GLY A 19 7.68 -44.25 33.39
CA GLY A 19 6.96 -42.98 33.28
C GLY A 19 7.88 -41.77 33.17
N ALA A 20 8.95 -41.73 33.98
CA ALA A 20 9.95 -40.67 33.94
C ALA A 20 10.73 -40.65 32.61
N ILE A 21 11.08 -41.82 32.07
CA ILE A 21 11.76 -41.94 30.76
C ILE A 21 10.86 -41.44 29.63
N ARG A 22 9.56 -41.78 29.62
CA ARG A 22 8.60 -41.29 28.61
C ARG A 22 8.44 -39.77 28.65
N LEU A 23 8.38 -39.18 29.85
CA LEU A 23 8.29 -37.74 30.01
C LEU A 23 9.57 -37.04 29.53
N ALA A 24 10.75 -37.60 29.85
CA ALA A 24 12.03 -37.07 29.38
C ALA A 24 12.15 -37.10 27.84
N ILE A 25 11.73 -38.20 27.20
CA ILE A 25 11.72 -38.32 25.74
C ILE A 25 10.75 -37.30 25.12
N PHE A 26 9.55 -37.13 25.68
CA PHE A 26 8.59 -36.15 25.18
C PHE A 26 9.10 -34.72 25.29
N CYS A 27 9.71 -34.34 26.42
CA CYS A 27 10.37 -33.05 26.58
C CYS A 27 11.53 -32.86 25.58
N LEU A 28 12.34 -33.90 25.35
CA LEU A 28 13.45 -33.85 24.40
C LEU A 28 12.93 -33.63 22.97
N VAL A 29 11.83 -34.31 22.59
CA VAL A 29 11.17 -34.13 21.29
C VAL A 29 10.61 -32.72 21.15
N LEU A 30 9.96 -32.16 22.17
CA LEU A 30 9.48 -30.78 22.14
C LEU A 30 10.63 -29.77 22.02
N ILE A 31 11.75 -30.00 22.72
CA ILE A 31 12.95 -29.17 22.61
C ILE A 31 13.55 -29.29 21.21
N LEU A 32 13.65 -30.49 20.63
CA LEU A 32 14.15 -30.69 19.28
C LEU A 32 13.23 -30.06 18.23
N ILE A 33 11.91 -30.15 18.41
CA ILE A 33 10.93 -29.46 17.57
C ILE A 33 11.10 -27.95 17.69
N HIS A 34 11.23 -27.42 18.91
CA HIS A 34 11.47 -25.99 19.12
C HIS A 34 12.81 -25.54 18.53
N LEU A 35 13.87 -26.33 18.65
CA LEU A 35 15.17 -26.05 18.05
C LEU A 35 15.14 -26.15 16.53
N PHE A 36 14.37 -27.08 15.96
CA PHE A 36 14.14 -27.21 14.52
C PHE A 36 13.39 -25.98 13.99
N PHE A 37 12.27 -25.59 14.62
CA PHE A 37 11.54 -24.38 14.26
C PHE A 37 12.36 -23.11 14.47
N TYR A 38 13.16 -23.03 15.55
CA TYR A 38 14.06 -21.89 15.80
C TYR A 38 15.19 -21.82 14.78
N ARG A 39 15.71 -22.96 14.33
CA ARG A 39 16.74 -23.04 13.29
C ARG A 39 16.18 -22.70 11.90
N GLU A 40 14.98 -23.14 11.56
CA GLU A 40 14.24 -22.69 10.36
C GLU A 40 14.05 -21.17 10.39
N LEU A 41 13.62 -20.61 11.53
CA LEU A 41 13.43 -19.17 11.73
C LEU A 41 14.74 -18.36 11.57
N LEU A 42 15.86 -18.88 12.07
CA LEU A 42 17.20 -18.27 11.94
C LEU A 42 17.82 -18.47 10.55
N TYR A 43 17.47 -19.55 9.85
CA TYR A 43 17.95 -19.82 8.49
C TYR A 43 17.25 -18.91 7.47
N GLU A 44 15.94 -18.68 7.62
CA GLU A 44 15.23 -17.66 6.83
C GLU A 44 15.74 -16.24 7.10
N SER A 45 16.22 -15.92 8.31
CA SER A 45 16.70 -14.57 8.64
C SER A 45 18.04 -14.20 7.98
N ASN A 46 18.78 -15.16 7.43
CA ASN A 46 20.14 -14.94 6.91
C ASN A 46 20.20 -14.68 5.39
N ASP A 47 19.11 -14.83 4.65
CA ASP A 47 19.15 -14.63 3.18
C ASP A 47 18.11 -13.62 2.70
N CYS A 48 18.17 -12.38 3.20
CA CYS A 48 17.34 -11.26 2.73
C CYS A 48 17.85 -10.63 1.43
N ILE A 49 18.83 -11.25 0.78
CA ILE A 49 19.44 -10.77 -0.45
C ILE A 49 18.98 -11.69 -1.59
N CYS A 50 18.71 -11.09 -2.74
CA CYS A 50 18.58 -11.78 -4.00
C CYS A 50 19.61 -11.19 -4.96
N SER A 51 20.24 -12.05 -5.75
CA SER A 51 21.13 -11.62 -6.84
C SER A 51 20.40 -11.70 -8.16
N ASP A 52 20.59 -10.71 -9.04
CA ASP A 52 20.19 -10.85 -10.44
C ASP A 52 21.21 -11.70 -11.23
N SER A 53 20.92 -11.92 -12.52
CA SER A 53 21.80 -12.66 -13.44
C SER A 53 23.16 -12.00 -13.69
N TYR A 54 23.34 -10.74 -13.28
CA TYR A 54 24.58 -9.98 -13.41
C TYR A 54 25.37 -9.91 -12.09
N GLY A 55 24.86 -10.53 -11.01
CA GLY A 55 25.49 -10.51 -9.69
C GLY A 55 25.24 -9.24 -8.88
N ASN A 56 24.26 -8.41 -9.27
CA ASN A 56 23.83 -7.28 -8.44
C ASN A 56 22.94 -7.81 -7.31
N GLU A 57 23.22 -7.36 -6.09
CA GLU A 57 22.49 -7.76 -4.89
C GLU A 57 21.37 -6.78 -4.53
N PHE A 58 20.20 -7.31 -4.21
CA PHE A 58 19.01 -6.54 -3.83
C PHE A 58 18.42 -7.05 -2.52
N GLU A 59 18.14 -6.12 -1.61
CA GLU A 59 17.38 -6.42 -0.40
C GLU A 59 15.92 -6.72 -0.74
N ILE A 60 15.44 -7.88 -0.27
CA ILE A 60 14.10 -8.42 -0.55
C ILE A 60 13.29 -8.70 0.73
N CYS A 61 13.83 -8.42 1.91
CA CYS A 61 13.05 -8.40 3.15
C CYS A 61 12.74 -6.96 3.54
N TYR A 62 11.50 -6.66 3.87
CA TYR A 62 11.17 -5.33 4.37
C TYR A 62 11.75 -5.13 5.77
N ARG A 63 12.33 -3.95 6.02
CA ARG A 63 12.77 -3.52 7.35
C ARG A 63 11.97 -2.31 7.78
N SER A 64 11.37 -2.36 8.97
CA SER A 64 10.65 -1.21 9.52
C SER A 64 11.60 -0.03 9.75
N LYS A 65 11.15 1.17 9.38
CA LYS A 65 11.87 2.42 9.54
C LYS A 65 12.08 2.79 11.01
N GLU A 66 11.14 2.44 11.88
CA GLU A 66 11.26 2.69 13.32
C GLU A 66 12.27 1.74 13.98
N ASN A 67 12.30 0.47 13.54
CA ASN A 67 13.19 -0.54 14.09
C ASN A 67 13.66 -1.50 12.99
N ALA A 68 14.87 -1.28 12.48
CA ALA A 68 15.47 -2.07 11.40
C ALA A 68 15.75 -3.54 11.77
N SER A 69 15.68 -3.89 13.05
CA SER A 69 15.75 -5.28 13.54
C SER A 69 14.43 -6.04 13.33
N ARG A 70 13.32 -5.34 13.04
CA ARG A 70 12.06 -5.98 12.60
C ARG A 70 12.15 -6.24 11.11
N ILE A 71 12.38 -7.50 10.76
CA ILE A 71 12.60 -7.98 9.39
C ILE A 71 11.38 -8.79 8.97
N GLY A 72 10.78 -8.42 7.84
CA GLY A 72 9.66 -9.13 7.25
C GLY A 72 10.09 -10.40 6.53
N ARG A 73 9.11 -11.25 6.21
CA ARG A 73 9.33 -12.44 5.39
C ARG A 73 9.99 -12.06 4.06
N LYS A 74 10.91 -12.91 3.61
CA LYS A 74 11.58 -12.81 2.30
C LYS A 74 10.53 -12.94 1.19
N PHE A 75 10.46 -11.98 0.25
CA PHE A 75 9.72 -12.17 -0.99
C PHE A 75 10.52 -13.03 -1.98
N SER A 76 9.84 -13.73 -2.90
CA SER A 76 10.52 -14.53 -3.93
C SER A 76 11.53 -13.72 -4.74
N CYS A 77 12.73 -14.26 -4.95
CA CYS A 77 13.76 -13.65 -5.81
C CYS A 77 13.35 -13.61 -7.28
N GLU A 78 12.40 -14.45 -7.71
CA GLU A 78 11.86 -14.43 -9.08
C GLU A 78 11.22 -13.08 -9.40
N HIS A 79 10.71 -12.37 -8.38
CA HIS A 79 10.07 -11.06 -8.58
C HIS A 79 11.03 -9.95 -9.04
N LEU A 80 12.35 -10.15 -8.97
CA LEU A 80 13.32 -9.17 -9.48
C LEU A 80 13.11 -8.86 -10.96
N GLU A 81 12.73 -9.85 -11.76
CA GLU A 81 12.52 -9.66 -13.21
C GLU A 81 11.37 -8.71 -13.53
N HIS A 82 10.37 -8.62 -12.64
CA HIS A 82 9.26 -7.69 -12.76
C HIS A 82 9.59 -6.28 -12.26
N LEU A 83 10.51 -6.16 -11.29
CA LEU A 83 10.92 -4.86 -10.73
C LEU A 83 11.86 -4.09 -11.66
N TYR A 84 12.72 -4.78 -12.40
CA TYR A 84 13.67 -4.17 -13.34
C TYR A 84 13.01 -3.27 -14.39
N PRO A 85 12.03 -3.73 -15.21
CA PRO A 85 11.40 -2.89 -16.22
C PRO A 85 10.62 -1.72 -15.62
N LEU A 86 10.17 -1.83 -14.37
CA LEU A 86 9.51 -0.75 -13.64
C LEU A 86 10.50 0.29 -13.09
N GLY A 87 11.80 0.03 -13.17
CA GLY A 87 12.84 0.89 -12.62
C GLY A 87 12.83 0.94 -11.09
N LEU A 88 12.47 -0.17 -10.43
CA LEU A 88 12.34 -0.26 -8.95
C LEU A 88 13.54 -0.94 -8.27
N LEU A 89 14.54 -1.36 -9.03
CA LEU A 89 15.77 -2.00 -8.53
C LEU A 89 16.95 -1.04 -8.36
N GLY A 90 16.86 0.21 -8.80
CA GLY A 90 17.98 1.16 -8.74
C GLY A 90 17.53 2.60 -8.60
N THR A 91 18.49 3.51 -8.44
CA THR A 91 18.26 4.95 -8.22
C THR A 91 18.36 5.79 -9.50
N ALA A 92 18.61 5.15 -10.65
CA ALA A 92 19.00 5.82 -11.90
C ALA A 92 17.93 6.76 -12.48
N TYR A 93 16.71 6.74 -11.97
CA TYR A 93 15.58 7.42 -12.58
C TYR A 93 14.78 8.32 -11.64
N ALA A 94 15.26 8.56 -10.42
CA ALA A 94 14.63 9.52 -9.53
C ALA A 94 14.65 10.92 -10.17
N VAL A 95 13.49 11.56 -10.25
CA VAL A 95 13.32 12.89 -10.82
C VAL A 95 13.62 13.94 -9.74
N ASN A 96 14.45 14.92 -10.08
CA ASN A 96 14.62 16.11 -9.26
C ASN A 96 13.31 16.89 -9.25
N ILE A 97 12.77 17.13 -8.05
CA ILE A 97 11.55 17.92 -7.88
C ILE A 97 11.84 19.35 -8.35
N SER A 98 10.99 19.88 -9.23
CA SER A 98 11.05 21.25 -9.73
C SER A 98 9.67 21.91 -9.65
N ASP A 99 9.63 23.24 -9.76
CA ASP A 99 8.37 23.98 -9.80
C ASP A 99 7.57 23.76 -11.12
N ASP A 100 8.18 23.17 -12.16
CA ASP A 100 7.53 22.85 -13.45
C ASP A 100 7.15 21.35 -13.55
N LEU A 101 6.71 20.74 -12.45
CA LEU A 101 6.09 19.42 -12.52
C LEU A 101 4.86 19.51 -13.44
N ARG A 102 4.78 18.59 -14.41
CA ARG A 102 3.64 18.47 -15.33
C ARG A 102 2.99 17.09 -15.19
N PRO A 103 2.20 16.86 -14.12
CA PRO A 103 1.63 15.54 -13.88
C PRO A 103 0.63 15.18 -14.97
N VAL A 104 0.68 13.94 -15.44
CA VAL A 104 -0.34 13.36 -16.31
C VAL A 104 -1.44 12.68 -15.48
N PHE A 105 -2.64 12.57 -16.03
CA PHE A 105 -3.71 11.82 -15.38
C PHE A 105 -3.64 10.35 -15.78
N VAL A 106 -3.83 9.44 -14.84
CA VAL A 106 -3.77 7.99 -15.04
C VAL A 106 -5.02 7.36 -14.45
N THR A 107 -5.64 6.46 -15.19
CA THR A 107 -6.75 5.64 -14.70
C THR A 107 -6.69 4.25 -15.32
N ALA A 108 -7.35 3.29 -14.70
CA ALA A 108 -7.44 1.94 -15.20
C ALA A 108 -8.85 1.40 -14.97
N PHE A 109 -9.42 0.69 -15.94
CA PHE A 109 -10.73 0.08 -15.79
C PHE A 109 -11.00 -1.04 -16.79
N SER A 110 -11.85 -1.97 -16.37
CA SER A 110 -12.40 -3.03 -17.22
C SER A 110 -13.75 -2.62 -17.81
N GLN A 111 -14.35 -3.48 -18.63
CA GLN A 111 -15.62 -3.19 -19.29
C GLN A 111 -16.76 -2.87 -18.33
N SER A 112 -16.76 -3.46 -17.12
CA SER A 112 -17.81 -3.23 -16.12
C SER A 112 -17.82 -1.81 -15.55
N HIS A 113 -16.67 -1.12 -15.60
CA HIS A 113 -16.52 0.25 -15.10
C HIS A 113 -16.31 1.28 -16.23
N PHE A 114 -16.63 0.90 -17.49
CA PHE A 114 -16.41 1.74 -18.66
C PHE A 114 -17.11 3.10 -18.56
N MET A 115 -18.32 3.13 -18.00
CA MET A 115 -19.13 4.35 -17.93
C MET A 115 -18.65 5.28 -16.80
N GLU A 116 -18.19 4.71 -15.69
CA GLU A 116 -17.52 5.41 -14.59
C GLU A 116 -16.20 6.02 -15.09
N GLY A 117 -15.39 5.25 -15.83
CA GLY A 117 -14.15 5.73 -16.45
C GLY A 117 -14.40 6.86 -17.46
N LYS A 118 -15.44 6.71 -18.29
CA LYS A 118 -15.90 7.78 -19.20
C LYS A 118 -16.25 9.06 -18.43
N ARG A 119 -16.91 8.93 -17.27
CA ARG A 119 -17.31 10.06 -16.43
C ARG A 119 -16.13 10.74 -15.75
N LEU A 120 -15.17 9.96 -15.23
CA LEU A 120 -13.91 10.51 -14.71
C LEU A 120 -13.22 11.37 -15.78
N ILE A 121 -13.05 10.84 -17.00
CA ILE A 121 -12.36 11.55 -18.08
C ILE A 121 -13.13 12.82 -18.48
N ALA A 122 -14.46 12.79 -18.53
CA ALA A 122 -15.24 14.00 -18.75
C ALA A 122 -15.04 15.04 -17.64
N SER A 123 -14.94 14.63 -16.38
CA SER A 123 -14.65 15.56 -15.27
C SER A 123 -13.25 16.15 -15.37
N ILE A 124 -12.25 15.38 -15.82
CA ILE A 124 -10.91 15.90 -16.11
C ILE A 124 -10.97 16.90 -17.26
N ARG A 125 -11.64 16.56 -18.37
CA ARG A 125 -11.76 17.43 -19.56
C ARG A 125 -12.48 18.74 -19.29
N LYS A 126 -13.40 18.77 -18.32
CA LYS A 126 -14.07 20.00 -17.86
C LYS A 126 -13.07 21.07 -17.41
N PHE A 127 -11.96 20.67 -16.78
CA PHE A 127 -10.98 21.60 -16.20
C PHE A 127 -9.63 21.59 -16.94
N HIS A 128 -9.21 20.44 -17.44
CA HIS A 128 -7.94 20.19 -18.11
C HIS A 128 -8.20 19.66 -19.52
N LYS A 129 -8.66 20.56 -20.40
CA LYS A 129 -9.13 20.21 -21.76
C LYS A 129 -8.10 19.44 -22.58
N THR A 130 -6.82 19.82 -22.51
CA THR A 130 -5.74 19.27 -23.35
C THR A 130 -4.77 18.36 -22.59
N ALA A 131 -4.97 18.12 -21.30
CA ALA A 131 -4.05 17.29 -20.51
C ALA A 131 -4.03 15.84 -21.02
N ILE A 132 -2.86 15.20 -20.97
CA ILE A 132 -2.72 13.79 -21.31
C ILE A 132 -3.43 12.95 -20.24
N VAL A 133 -4.26 12.01 -20.68
CA VAL A 133 -4.89 11.00 -19.81
C VAL A 133 -4.47 9.61 -20.29
N ILE A 134 -3.82 8.84 -19.43
CA ILE A 134 -3.42 7.47 -19.72
C ILE A 134 -4.50 6.55 -19.18
N VAL A 135 -5.01 5.69 -20.05
CA VAL A 135 -6.04 4.70 -19.70
C VAL A 135 -5.46 3.31 -19.87
N TYR A 136 -5.33 2.60 -18.75
CA TYR A 136 -4.99 1.18 -18.72
C TYR A 136 -6.26 0.34 -18.84
N ASP A 137 -6.28 -0.50 -19.87
CA ASP A 137 -7.33 -1.46 -20.16
C ASP A 137 -7.12 -2.73 -19.33
N LEU A 138 -8.05 -2.97 -18.39
CA LEU A 138 -8.08 -4.14 -17.52
C LEU A 138 -9.08 -5.21 -17.99
N GLY A 139 -9.44 -5.21 -19.28
CA GLY A 139 -10.44 -6.12 -19.85
C GLY A 139 -11.67 -5.39 -20.42
N LEU A 140 -11.45 -4.43 -21.32
CA LEU A 140 -12.48 -3.79 -22.12
C LEU A 140 -12.92 -4.71 -23.25
N SER A 141 -14.19 -4.58 -23.65
CA SER A 141 -14.63 -5.17 -24.92
C SER A 141 -13.91 -4.49 -26.10
N LEU A 142 -13.83 -5.17 -27.25
CA LEU A 142 -13.28 -4.58 -28.49
C LEU A 142 -13.94 -3.22 -28.83
N LYS A 143 -15.26 -3.12 -28.65
CA LYS A 143 -16.01 -1.86 -28.85
C LYS A 143 -15.62 -0.80 -27.81
N GLY A 144 -15.43 -1.20 -26.56
CA GLY A 144 -14.95 -0.33 -25.49
C GLY A 144 -13.56 0.24 -25.79
N ALA A 145 -12.59 -0.62 -26.10
CA ALA A 145 -11.23 -0.23 -26.44
C ALA A 145 -11.17 0.72 -27.66
N VAL A 146 -11.92 0.43 -28.74
CA VAL A 146 -12.02 1.32 -29.91
C VAL A 146 -12.57 2.70 -29.53
N ARG A 147 -13.51 2.78 -28.58
CA ARG A 147 -14.05 4.05 -28.10
C ARG A 147 -13.02 4.82 -27.27
N VAL A 148 -12.34 4.17 -26.32
CA VAL A 148 -11.31 4.81 -25.49
C VAL A 148 -10.20 5.40 -26.35
N LYS A 149 -9.71 4.66 -27.34
CA LYS A 149 -8.65 5.10 -28.28
C LYS A 149 -9.01 6.35 -29.09
N ARG A 150 -10.31 6.68 -29.21
CA ARG A 150 -10.80 7.86 -29.95
C ARG A 150 -11.01 9.09 -29.05
N TRP A 151 -10.88 8.95 -27.74
CA TRP A 151 -11.05 10.07 -26.83
C TRP A 151 -9.86 11.03 -26.94
N CYS A 152 -10.14 12.32 -26.78
CA CYS A 152 -9.14 13.34 -27.05
C CYS A 152 -8.02 13.30 -26.02
N GLN A 153 -6.76 13.37 -26.48
CA GLN A 153 -5.55 13.33 -25.64
C GLN A 153 -5.54 12.14 -24.66
N VAL A 154 -6.09 11.00 -25.10
CA VAL A 154 -6.05 9.74 -24.35
C VAL A 154 -4.98 8.82 -24.92
N VAL A 155 -4.08 8.35 -24.06
CA VAL A 155 -3.11 7.30 -24.36
C VAL A 155 -3.67 5.99 -23.84
N TYR A 156 -4.08 5.11 -24.74
CA TYR A 156 -4.58 3.78 -24.39
C TYR A 156 -3.42 2.80 -24.20
N ARG A 157 -3.43 2.03 -23.11
CA ARG A 157 -2.48 0.94 -22.82
C ARG A 157 -3.25 -0.31 -22.42
N ARG A 158 -2.87 -1.48 -22.91
CA ARG A 158 -3.42 -2.76 -22.42
C ARG A 158 -2.56 -3.23 -21.26
N PHE A 159 -3.17 -3.56 -20.14
CA PHE A 159 -2.44 -4.26 -19.07
C PHE A 159 -2.18 -5.71 -19.51
N ARG A 160 -0.91 -6.11 -19.55
CA ARG A 160 -0.48 -7.44 -20.00
C ARG A 160 -0.56 -8.43 -18.84
N PHE A 161 -1.76 -8.91 -18.53
CA PHE A 161 -1.96 -9.91 -17.47
C PHE A 161 -1.12 -11.17 -17.69
N GLU A 162 -0.82 -11.51 -18.95
CA GLU A 162 0.01 -12.64 -19.34
C GLU A 162 1.46 -12.60 -18.81
N ASP A 163 1.96 -11.43 -18.38
CA ASP A 163 3.29 -11.31 -17.79
C ASP A 163 3.30 -11.52 -16.28
N TYR A 164 2.13 -11.69 -15.67
CA TYR A 164 1.97 -11.76 -14.22
C TYR A 164 1.31 -13.07 -13.81
N PRO A 165 1.45 -13.48 -12.54
CA PRO A 165 0.74 -14.64 -12.04
C PRO A 165 -0.78 -14.54 -12.26
N PRO A 166 -1.49 -15.66 -12.52
CA PRO A 166 -2.91 -15.66 -12.90
C PRO A 166 -3.83 -14.91 -11.93
N TYR A 167 -3.49 -14.84 -10.64
CA TYR A 167 -4.27 -14.09 -9.66
C TYR A 167 -4.28 -12.57 -9.87
N PHE A 168 -3.45 -12.00 -10.76
CA PHE A 168 -3.60 -10.60 -11.19
C PHE A 168 -4.91 -10.32 -11.92
N GLU A 169 -5.50 -11.34 -12.57
CA GLU A 169 -6.81 -11.23 -13.23
C GLU A 169 -7.96 -11.07 -12.22
N GLN A 170 -7.71 -11.35 -10.92
CA GLN A 170 -8.67 -11.11 -9.85
C GLN A 170 -8.71 -9.61 -9.52
N LEU A 171 -9.35 -8.82 -10.39
CA LEU A 171 -9.33 -7.35 -10.35
C LEU A 171 -9.74 -6.73 -9.00
N HIS A 172 -10.54 -7.45 -8.19
CA HIS A 172 -10.97 -7.01 -6.86
C HIS A 172 -9.85 -6.96 -5.82
N THR A 173 -8.71 -7.59 -6.09
CA THR A 173 -7.50 -7.55 -5.25
C THR A 173 -6.54 -6.41 -5.63
N PHE A 174 -6.82 -5.69 -6.73
CA PHE A 174 -6.09 -4.51 -7.18
C PHE A 174 -4.57 -4.67 -7.37
N ARG A 175 -4.06 -5.90 -7.50
CA ARG A 175 -2.62 -6.20 -7.70
C ARG A 175 -1.97 -5.46 -8.87
N TRP A 176 -2.74 -5.23 -9.93
CA TRP A 176 -2.30 -4.49 -11.12
C TRP A 176 -2.01 -3.00 -10.83
N LYS A 177 -2.59 -2.41 -9.78
CA LYS A 177 -2.53 -0.96 -9.51
C LYS A 177 -1.12 -0.46 -9.18
N PRO A 178 -0.37 -1.05 -8.23
CA PRO A 178 1.01 -0.61 -7.98
C PRO A 178 1.88 -0.72 -9.23
N VAL A 179 1.69 -1.76 -10.06
CA VAL A 179 2.38 -1.89 -11.36
C VAL A 179 2.04 -0.74 -12.30
N VAL A 180 0.75 -0.45 -12.52
CA VAL A 180 0.28 0.66 -13.37
C VAL A 180 0.84 2.01 -12.91
N ILE A 181 0.86 2.25 -11.60
CA ILE A 181 1.41 3.47 -11.02
C ILE A 181 2.93 3.54 -11.25
N SER A 182 3.66 2.45 -11.04
CA SER A 182 5.09 2.37 -11.31
C SER A 182 5.42 2.61 -12.79
N GLU A 183 4.71 1.99 -13.72
CA GLU A 183 4.90 2.21 -15.16
C GLU A 183 4.64 3.66 -15.56
N ALA A 184 3.55 4.25 -15.06
CA ALA A 184 3.21 5.63 -15.39
C ALA A 184 4.22 6.62 -14.78
N LEU A 185 4.66 6.42 -13.54
CA LEU A 185 5.72 7.23 -12.95
C LEU A 185 7.03 7.07 -13.71
N ARG A 186 7.35 5.85 -14.16
CA ARG A 186 8.56 5.59 -14.93
C ARG A 186 8.63 6.46 -16.18
N ASP A 187 7.50 6.56 -16.89
CA ASP A 187 7.43 7.22 -18.18
C ASP A 187 7.22 8.74 -18.09
N TYR A 188 6.56 9.24 -17.03
CA TYR A 188 6.11 10.63 -16.96
C TYR A 188 6.67 11.43 -15.77
N GLY A 189 7.31 10.78 -14.80
CA GLY A 189 7.95 11.42 -13.65
C GLY A 189 6.99 11.96 -12.56
N ALA A 190 5.79 12.43 -12.93
CA ALA A 190 4.73 12.80 -11.99
C ALA A 190 3.35 12.44 -12.54
N ILE A 191 2.46 11.96 -11.67
CA ILE A 191 1.13 11.51 -12.07
C ILE A 191 0.04 11.90 -11.06
N TRP A 192 -1.18 11.98 -11.55
CA TRP A 192 -2.41 11.83 -10.79
C TRP A 192 -3.05 10.49 -11.14
N TYR A 193 -2.95 9.50 -10.27
CA TYR A 193 -3.71 8.26 -10.41
C TYR A 193 -5.12 8.45 -9.83
N MET A 194 -6.14 8.02 -10.59
CA MET A 194 -7.55 8.19 -10.25
C MET A 194 -8.35 6.94 -10.62
N ASP A 195 -8.94 6.28 -9.63
CA ASP A 195 -9.97 5.26 -9.81
C ASP A 195 -11.21 5.89 -10.47
N THR A 196 -11.97 5.08 -11.19
CA THR A 196 -13.14 5.55 -11.97
C THR A 196 -14.28 6.13 -11.12
N SER A 197 -14.24 5.91 -9.81
CA SER A 197 -15.17 6.53 -8.86
C SER A 197 -14.86 8.00 -8.58
N VAL A 198 -13.67 8.49 -8.89
CA VAL A 198 -13.30 9.89 -8.62
C VAL A 198 -13.99 10.82 -9.62
N ILE A 199 -14.47 11.95 -9.12
CA ILE A 199 -14.98 13.06 -9.92
C ILE A 199 -14.19 14.31 -9.55
N LEU A 200 -13.55 14.91 -10.54
CA LEU A 200 -12.87 16.19 -10.36
C LEU A 200 -13.89 17.33 -10.27
N GLU A 201 -13.79 18.15 -9.24
CA GLU A 201 -14.68 19.27 -8.96
C GLU A 201 -14.00 20.64 -9.13
N LYS A 202 -12.67 20.69 -9.09
CA LYS A 202 -11.87 21.89 -9.33
C LYS A 202 -10.67 21.60 -10.23
N GLY A 203 -10.27 22.59 -11.02
CA GLY A 203 -9.14 22.49 -11.94
C GLY A 203 -7.80 22.96 -11.38
N ASP A 204 -7.80 23.84 -10.38
CA ASP A 204 -6.53 24.27 -9.78
C ASP A 204 -6.05 23.23 -8.78
N LEU A 205 -5.04 22.45 -9.15
CA LEU A 205 -4.43 21.43 -8.30
C LEU A 205 -3.06 21.87 -7.74
N ARG A 206 -2.66 23.13 -7.98
CA ARG A 206 -1.32 23.62 -7.63
C ARG A 206 -1.10 23.65 -6.12
N HIS A 207 -2.14 23.90 -5.34
CA HIS A 207 -2.06 23.90 -3.88
C HIS A 207 -1.74 22.50 -3.33
N VAL A 208 -2.21 21.43 -3.98
CA VAL A 208 -1.79 20.06 -3.65
C VAL A 208 -0.35 19.81 -4.11
N GLN A 209 -0.01 20.20 -5.35
CA GLN A 209 1.35 20.02 -5.89
C GLN A 209 2.41 20.73 -5.05
N ALA A 210 2.08 21.92 -4.52
CA ALA A 210 2.94 22.73 -3.66
C ALA A 210 3.41 21.99 -2.41
N LEU A 211 2.62 21.04 -1.88
CA LEU A 211 2.99 20.19 -0.76
C LEU A 211 4.23 19.33 -1.05
N VAL A 212 4.53 19.09 -2.33
CA VAL A 212 5.69 18.34 -2.78
C VAL A 212 6.74 19.27 -3.41
N THR A 213 6.34 20.25 -4.23
CA THR A 213 7.29 21.13 -4.94
C THR A 213 8.04 22.08 -4.02
N CYS A 214 7.58 22.32 -2.79
CA CYS A 214 8.35 23.05 -1.77
C CYS A 214 9.79 22.50 -1.59
N ARG A 215 10.01 21.21 -1.89
CA ARG A 215 11.30 20.51 -1.80
C ARG A 215 12.30 20.95 -2.87
N ALA A 216 11.86 21.68 -3.90
CA ALA A 216 12.75 22.28 -4.90
C ALA A 216 13.65 23.38 -4.30
N LYS A 217 13.29 23.89 -3.12
CA LYS A 217 14.07 24.87 -2.37
C LYS A 217 14.78 24.18 -1.20
N PRO A 218 15.93 24.69 -0.73
CA PRO A 218 16.59 24.15 0.45
C PRO A 218 15.60 24.13 1.62
N PRO A 219 15.31 22.96 2.22
CA PRO A 219 14.33 22.89 3.27
C PRO A 219 14.85 23.64 4.50
N ILE A 220 13.95 24.39 5.14
CA ILE A 220 14.19 24.82 6.52
C ILE A 220 14.15 23.56 7.38
N SER A 221 15.22 23.31 8.14
CA SER A 221 15.31 22.10 8.96
C SER A 221 14.38 22.21 10.16
N PHE A 222 13.20 21.59 10.07
CA PHE A 222 12.32 21.36 11.21
C PHE A 222 12.54 19.92 11.73
N PRO A 223 12.72 19.71 13.04
CA PRO A 223 12.79 18.36 13.59
C PRO A 223 11.48 17.60 13.35
N ILE A 224 11.54 16.27 13.25
CA ILE A 224 10.34 15.43 13.29
C ILE A 224 9.76 15.49 14.69
N LEU A 225 8.45 15.73 14.79
CA LEU A 225 7.75 15.73 16.07
C LEU A 225 7.86 14.37 16.77
N THR A 226 7.97 14.39 18.11
CA THR A 226 7.96 13.16 18.91
C THR A 226 6.62 12.42 18.76
N THR A 227 6.58 11.15 19.17
CA THR A 227 5.34 10.36 19.14
C THR A 227 4.21 11.04 19.90
N GLU A 228 4.48 11.57 21.09
CA GLU A 228 3.51 12.28 21.94
C GLU A 228 3.01 13.56 21.27
N GLN A 229 3.92 14.34 20.67
CA GLN A 229 3.54 15.58 19.95
C GLN A 229 2.64 15.30 18.76
N ARG A 230 2.89 14.20 18.02
CA ARG A 230 2.03 13.77 16.90
C ARG A 230 0.68 13.27 17.38
N ASP A 231 0.65 12.54 18.49
CA ASP A 231 -0.59 12.04 19.10
C ASP A 231 -1.46 13.23 19.57
N ILE A 232 -0.85 14.24 20.21
CA ILE A 232 -1.51 15.49 20.60
C ILE A 232 -2.00 16.27 19.38
N ARG A 233 -1.22 16.36 18.30
CA ARG A 233 -1.64 17.04 17.07
C ARG A 233 -2.91 16.43 16.50
N GLU A 234 -2.97 15.11 16.42
CA GLU A 234 -4.17 14.43 15.89
C GLU A 234 -5.38 14.60 16.81
N SER A 235 -5.21 14.57 18.13
CA SER A 235 -6.33 14.69 19.07
C SER A 235 -7.01 16.06 19.04
N HIS A 236 -6.25 17.12 18.69
CA HIS A 236 -6.77 18.47 18.51
C HIS A 236 -7.27 18.77 17.09
N TRP A 237 -7.14 17.82 16.16
CA TRP A 237 -7.54 18.03 14.79
C TRP A 237 -9.06 18.19 14.68
N ASN A 238 -9.51 19.38 14.33
CA ASN A 238 -10.91 19.72 14.12
C ASN A 238 -11.05 20.60 12.88
N SER A 239 -10.87 20.02 11.69
CA SER A 239 -11.11 20.75 10.44
C SER A 239 -12.40 20.27 9.78
N SER A 240 -13.33 21.20 9.61
CA SER A 240 -14.55 21.05 8.81
C SER A 240 -14.41 21.59 7.39
N SER A 241 -13.27 22.25 7.08
CA SER A 241 -12.99 22.80 5.75
C SER A 241 -12.37 21.76 4.84
N GLY A 242 -12.78 21.75 3.56
CA GLY A 242 -12.13 20.94 2.54
C GLY A 242 -10.72 21.42 2.17
N TRP A 243 -10.35 22.65 2.56
CA TRP A 243 -8.99 23.17 2.45
C TRP A 243 -8.75 24.17 3.60
N ASP A 244 -7.97 23.76 4.59
CA ASP A 244 -7.52 24.62 5.68
C ASP A 244 -6.22 25.33 5.27
N THR A 245 -6.30 26.63 4.99
CA THR A 245 -5.16 27.41 4.50
C THR A 245 -4.07 27.63 5.56
N VAL A 246 -4.42 27.60 6.85
CA VAL A 246 -3.46 27.73 7.95
C VAL A 246 -2.65 26.43 8.05
N GLN A 247 -3.33 25.28 8.10
CA GLN A 247 -2.65 23.98 8.10
C GLN A 247 -1.85 23.78 6.80
N TRP A 248 -2.40 24.17 5.66
CA TRP A 248 -1.71 24.10 4.38
C TRP A 248 -0.41 24.92 4.40
N THR A 249 -0.44 26.16 4.88
CA THR A 249 0.76 27.00 4.98
C THR A 249 1.80 26.38 5.91
N ALA A 250 1.38 25.82 7.05
CA ALA A 250 2.28 25.10 7.96
C ALA A 250 2.91 23.88 7.27
N ASN A 251 2.13 23.12 6.49
CA ASN A 251 2.63 21.97 5.73
C ASN A 251 3.65 22.38 4.66
N ILE A 252 3.44 23.50 3.97
CA ILE A 252 4.39 24.05 2.99
C ILE A 252 5.69 24.48 3.67
N ASN A 253 5.60 25.11 4.84
CA ASN A 253 6.78 25.53 5.61
C ASN A 253 7.58 24.34 6.14
N GLU A 254 6.90 23.31 6.65
CA GLU A 254 7.56 22.08 7.12
C GLU A 254 8.13 21.26 5.95
N CYS A 255 7.42 21.23 4.81
CA CYS A 255 7.83 20.58 3.56
C CYS A 255 8.19 19.08 3.67
N LYS A 256 7.49 18.35 4.54
CA LYS A 256 7.75 16.92 4.82
C LYS A 256 6.71 15.94 4.25
N LYS A 257 5.76 16.43 3.46
CA LYS A 257 4.74 15.58 2.85
C LYS A 257 5.38 14.53 1.94
N SER A 258 4.80 13.35 1.91
CA SER A 258 5.17 12.25 1.03
C SER A 258 5.07 12.67 -0.43
N THR A 259 6.01 12.20 -1.24
CA THR A 259 5.94 12.32 -2.71
C THR A 259 4.94 11.35 -3.33
N TYR A 260 4.37 10.44 -2.54
CA TYR A 260 3.21 9.61 -2.83
C TYR A 260 2.08 9.99 -1.86
N LEU A 261 1.15 10.83 -2.32
CA LEU A 261 0.19 11.54 -1.48
C LEU A 261 -1.22 10.97 -1.65
N LEU A 262 -1.88 10.67 -0.53
CA LEU A 262 -3.26 10.18 -0.48
C LEU A 262 -4.25 11.32 -0.16
N HIS A 263 -5.52 11.17 -0.55
CA HIS A 263 -6.48 12.29 -0.50
C HIS A 263 -7.77 12.00 0.27
N SER A 264 -8.41 10.85 0.04
CA SER A 264 -9.72 10.56 0.63
C SER A 264 -9.61 9.72 1.90
N PHE A 265 -10.07 10.24 3.04
CA PHE A 265 -10.10 9.46 4.28
C PHE A 265 -11.23 8.41 4.23
N THR A 266 -10.93 7.17 4.65
CA THR A 266 -11.88 6.04 4.59
C THR A 266 -12.86 5.99 5.76
N GLY A 267 -12.65 6.80 6.80
CA GLY A 267 -13.45 6.79 8.02
C GLY A 267 -12.89 5.89 9.13
N HIS A 268 -11.80 5.16 8.90
CA HIS A 268 -11.23 4.20 9.86
C HIS A 268 -9.70 4.16 9.85
N GLY A 269 -9.12 3.48 10.84
CA GLY A 269 -7.67 3.28 10.99
C GLY A 269 -7.11 2.22 10.04
N ILE A 270 -5.78 2.23 9.90
CA ILE A 270 -5.03 1.26 9.09
C ILE A 270 -5.12 -0.13 9.68
N TYR A 271 -4.88 -0.26 11.00
CA TYR A 271 -4.89 -1.55 11.68
C TYR A 271 -6.23 -2.27 11.53
N ALA A 272 -7.34 -1.55 11.73
CA ALA A 272 -8.67 -2.14 11.76
C ALA A 272 -9.07 -2.80 10.44
N ALA A 273 -8.59 -2.30 9.30
CA ALA A 273 -8.98 -2.77 7.97
C ALA A 273 -7.84 -3.45 7.20
N THR A 274 -6.86 -4.00 7.92
CA THR A 274 -5.71 -4.71 7.35
C THR A 274 -5.60 -6.09 7.96
N ASP A 275 -5.55 -7.11 7.11
CA ASP A 275 -5.37 -8.49 7.56
C ASP A 275 -4.05 -8.63 8.33
N PRO A 276 -4.07 -9.21 9.56
CA PRO A 276 -2.87 -9.46 10.33
C PRO A 276 -1.77 -10.23 9.61
N ALA A 277 -2.11 -11.09 8.63
CA ALA A 277 -1.13 -11.83 7.83
C ALA A 277 -0.17 -10.89 7.09
N LEU A 278 -0.62 -9.69 6.70
CA LEU A 278 0.21 -8.71 6.01
C LEU A 278 1.44 -8.29 6.85
N TYR A 279 1.30 -8.24 8.17
CA TYR A 279 2.37 -7.81 9.07
C TYR A 279 3.53 -8.81 9.17
N SER A 280 3.37 -10.03 8.64
CA SER A 280 4.49 -10.96 8.49
C SER A 280 5.47 -10.52 7.40
N TYR A 281 4.97 -9.86 6.33
CA TYR A 281 5.81 -9.23 5.31
C TYR A 281 6.23 -7.82 5.69
N PHE A 282 5.38 -7.09 6.42
CA PHE A 282 5.65 -5.71 6.87
C PHE A 282 5.55 -5.62 8.40
N PRO A 283 6.60 -5.97 9.16
CA PRO A 283 6.58 -6.00 10.63
C PRO A 283 6.71 -4.60 11.24
N VAL A 284 5.70 -3.78 10.98
CA VAL A 284 5.55 -2.40 11.44
C VAL A 284 5.05 -2.35 12.89
N SER A 285 5.04 -1.17 13.50
CA SER A 285 4.54 -0.98 14.86
C SER A 285 3.02 -1.06 14.92
N ILE A 286 2.52 -2.20 15.39
CA ILE A 286 1.07 -2.42 15.62
C ILE A 286 0.51 -1.45 16.67
N GLU A 287 1.31 -1.10 17.68
CA GLU A 287 0.93 -0.11 18.68
C GLU A 287 0.62 1.24 18.02
N GLU A 288 1.51 1.72 17.15
CA GLU A 288 1.32 2.99 16.46
C GLU A 288 0.18 2.91 15.43
N LEU A 289 0.01 1.79 14.71
CA LEU A 289 -1.07 1.61 13.75
C LEU A 289 -2.47 1.61 14.37
N LYS A 290 -2.59 1.28 15.66
CA LYS A 290 -3.86 1.34 16.40
C LYS A 290 -4.24 2.77 16.82
N LYS A 291 -3.33 3.74 16.70
CA LYS A 291 -3.59 5.11 17.13
C LYS A 291 -4.43 5.90 16.11
N PRO A 292 -5.24 6.89 16.54
CA PRO A 292 -6.06 7.70 15.64
C PRO A 292 -5.29 8.46 14.53
N LYS A 293 -3.99 8.68 14.69
CA LYS A 293 -3.13 9.35 13.68
C LYS A 293 -2.75 8.43 12.51
N ALA A 294 -2.88 7.12 12.68
CA ALA A 294 -2.65 6.11 11.65
C ALA A 294 -3.95 5.81 10.88
N LYS A 295 -4.49 6.86 10.23
CA LYS A 295 -5.73 6.79 9.43
C LYS A 295 -5.49 6.09 8.11
N MET A 296 -6.46 5.26 7.69
CA MET A 296 -6.44 4.67 6.36
C MET A 296 -7.09 5.63 5.36
N TYR A 297 -6.39 5.89 4.26
CA TYR A 297 -6.88 6.67 3.12
C TYR A 297 -7.14 5.76 1.92
N GLU A 298 -8.07 6.16 1.05
CA GLU A 298 -8.35 5.43 -0.19
C GLU A 298 -7.12 5.45 -1.12
N ALA A 299 -6.82 4.30 -1.73
CA ALA A 299 -5.80 4.19 -2.78
C ALA A 299 -6.33 4.53 -4.18
N GLY A 300 -7.53 5.14 -4.25
CA GLY A 300 -8.21 5.48 -5.49
C GLY A 300 -7.96 6.90 -6.00
N LEU A 301 -7.29 7.75 -5.22
CA LEU A 301 -6.84 9.06 -5.68
C LEU A 301 -5.46 9.30 -5.09
N VAL A 302 -4.46 9.44 -5.96
CA VAL A 302 -3.05 9.58 -5.59
C VAL A 302 -2.39 10.65 -6.44
N PHE A 303 -1.70 11.60 -5.81
CA PHE A 303 -0.69 12.42 -6.46
C PHE A 303 0.69 11.82 -6.16
N ALA A 304 1.43 11.44 -7.19
CA ALA A 304 2.75 10.82 -7.01
C ALA A 304 3.82 11.48 -7.89
N VAL A 305 5.03 11.60 -7.34
CA VAL A 305 6.23 12.08 -8.03
C VAL A 305 7.33 11.03 -7.88
N ARG A 306 8.02 10.71 -8.97
CA ARG A 306 9.04 9.66 -9.03
C ARG A 306 10.30 10.09 -8.29
N THR A 307 10.28 10.01 -6.97
CA THR A 307 11.45 10.19 -6.11
C THR A 307 11.87 8.85 -5.50
N ARG A 308 13.06 8.81 -4.90
CA ARG A 308 13.57 7.61 -4.22
C ARG A 308 12.60 7.09 -3.15
N GLU A 309 11.92 7.98 -2.43
CA GLU A 309 10.92 7.60 -1.43
C GLU A 309 9.70 6.94 -2.08
N THR A 310 9.20 7.51 -3.18
CA THR A 310 8.07 6.92 -3.93
C THR A 310 8.45 5.59 -4.57
N GLU A 311 9.65 5.48 -5.15
CA GLU A 311 10.17 4.22 -5.70
C GLU A 311 10.29 3.15 -4.63
N ASN A 312 10.71 3.50 -3.41
CA ASN A 312 10.76 2.55 -2.29
C ASN A 312 9.35 2.07 -1.88
N ILE A 313 8.38 2.97 -1.74
CA ILE A 313 6.98 2.58 -1.46
C ILE A 313 6.44 1.64 -2.54
N LEU A 314 6.72 1.95 -3.80
CA LEU A 314 6.26 1.15 -4.94
C LEU A 314 6.98 -0.18 -5.08
N LYS A 315 8.29 -0.25 -4.81
CA LYS A 315 9.05 -1.51 -4.77
C LYS A 315 8.35 -2.51 -3.85
N TRP A 316 8.08 -2.13 -2.62
CA TRP A 316 7.42 -3.01 -1.64
C TRP A 316 5.96 -3.29 -1.98
N SER A 317 5.25 -2.30 -2.55
CA SER A 317 3.87 -2.50 -3.00
C SER A 317 3.77 -3.49 -4.16
N VAL A 318 4.70 -3.42 -5.12
CA VAL A 318 4.77 -4.34 -6.27
C VAL A 318 5.21 -5.73 -5.83
N LEU A 319 6.20 -5.85 -4.94
CA LEU A 319 6.59 -7.15 -4.36
C LEU A 319 5.40 -7.81 -3.67
N CYS A 320 4.64 -7.06 -2.87
CA CYS A 320 3.44 -7.58 -2.24
C CYS A 320 2.37 -7.97 -3.25
N ALA A 321 2.21 -7.22 -4.35
CA ALA A 321 1.27 -7.56 -5.40
C ALA A 321 1.65 -8.86 -6.13
N LEU A 322 2.95 -9.09 -6.31
CA LEU A 322 3.51 -10.28 -6.93
C LEU A 322 3.45 -11.50 -6.01
N GLU A 323 3.55 -11.33 -4.70
CA GLU A 323 3.45 -12.40 -3.72
C GLU A 323 1.98 -12.68 -3.36
N GLU A 324 1.50 -13.91 -3.60
CA GLU A 324 0.07 -14.21 -3.45
C GLU A 324 -0.39 -13.92 -2.01
N ASP A 325 0.30 -14.50 -1.03
CA ASP A 325 -0.01 -14.41 0.40
C ASP A 325 0.17 -13.00 1.00
N CYS A 326 0.87 -12.08 0.32
CA CYS A 326 1.06 -10.72 0.82
C CYS A 326 -0.14 -9.82 0.51
N MET A 327 -0.48 -9.63 -0.77
CA MET A 327 -1.57 -8.74 -1.15
C MET A 327 -2.94 -9.41 -1.05
N GLY A 328 -3.03 -10.71 -1.34
CA GLY A 328 -4.28 -11.45 -1.34
C GLY A 328 -4.31 -12.36 -0.13
N THR A 329 -5.19 -12.07 0.80
CA THR A 329 -5.34 -12.92 1.97
C THR A 329 -6.55 -13.82 1.82
N ARG A 330 -6.69 -14.80 2.71
CA ARG A 330 -7.88 -15.68 2.76
C ARG A 330 -9.17 -14.92 3.12
N ILE A 331 -9.06 -13.63 3.48
CA ILE A 331 -10.18 -12.76 3.84
C ILE A 331 -10.67 -12.04 2.58
N VAL A 332 -11.74 -12.59 2.01
CA VAL A 332 -12.42 -12.07 0.82
C VAL A 332 -13.34 -10.83 1.07
N PRO A 333 -13.92 -10.60 2.27
CA PRO A 333 -14.82 -9.46 2.47
C PRO A 333 -14.11 -8.10 2.35
N ASN A 334 -14.55 -7.30 1.37
CA ASN A 334 -14.15 -5.89 1.26
C ASN A 334 -14.93 -4.99 2.24
N ALA A 335 -15.99 -5.50 2.87
CA ALA A 335 -16.76 -4.82 3.89
C ALA A 335 -16.18 -5.12 5.27
N CYS A 336 -16.01 -4.07 6.08
CA CYS A 336 -15.40 -4.16 7.40
C CYS A 336 -16.47 -4.16 8.50
N GLU A 337 -16.35 -5.09 9.43
CA GLU A 337 -17.24 -5.25 10.58
C GLU A 337 -16.64 -4.55 11.80
N PHE A 338 -16.91 -3.25 11.93
CA PHE A 338 -16.42 -2.47 13.07
C PHE A 338 -17.22 -2.75 14.34
N ASN A 339 -16.52 -2.80 15.48
CA ASN A 339 -17.17 -2.96 16.77
C ASN A 339 -17.67 -1.60 17.28
N ARG A 340 -18.97 -1.33 17.11
CA ARG A 340 -19.64 -0.11 17.59
C ARG A 340 -18.90 1.18 17.19
N SER A 341 -18.12 1.75 18.12
CA SER A 341 -17.38 3.01 17.97
C SER A 341 -15.86 2.82 17.82
N ASP A 342 -15.37 1.58 17.81
CA ASP A 342 -13.95 1.29 17.60
C ASP A 342 -13.65 1.09 16.11
N TYR A 343 -13.12 2.16 15.50
CA TYR A 343 -12.71 2.20 14.11
C TYR A 343 -11.19 2.05 13.91
N TYR A 344 -10.42 1.82 14.97
CA TYR A 344 -8.95 1.91 14.91
C TYR A 344 -8.24 0.74 15.58
N THR A 345 -8.69 0.29 16.75
CA THR A 345 -7.89 -0.58 17.63
C THR A 345 -8.19 -2.06 17.47
N SER A 346 -9.39 -2.40 16.99
CA SER A 346 -9.84 -3.78 16.76
C SER A 346 -9.81 -4.12 15.27
N PHE A 347 -9.37 -5.35 14.96
CA PHE A 347 -9.42 -5.86 13.60
C PHE A 347 -10.87 -6.12 13.17
N ALA A 348 -11.30 -5.44 12.10
CA ALA A 348 -12.67 -5.43 11.60
C ALA A 348 -12.94 -6.56 10.58
N ARG A 349 -12.13 -7.62 10.59
CA ARG A 349 -12.32 -8.85 9.79
C ARG A 349 -12.42 -8.60 8.27
N CYS A 350 -11.69 -7.61 7.78
CA CYS A 350 -11.64 -7.27 6.36
C CYS A 350 -10.20 -6.99 5.93
N HIS A 351 -9.97 -7.03 4.63
CA HIS A 351 -8.72 -6.59 4.03
C HIS A 351 -9.03 -5.67 2.85
N ARG A 352 -8.30 -4.56 2.75
CA ARG A 352 -8.48 -3.58 1.66
C ARG A 352 -7.38 -3.70 0.60
N TYR A 353 -6.70 -4.84 0.49
CA TYR A 353 -5.68 -5.17 -0.52
C TYR A 353 -4.65 -4.06 -0.72
N ASP A 354 -4.55 -3.50 -1.94
CA ASP A 354 -3.62 -2.44 -2.33
C ASP A 354 -3.70 -1.21 -1.39
N GLN A 355 -4.91 -0.87 -0.95
CA GLN A 355 -5.14 0.20 0.01
C GLN A 355 -4.52 -0.11 1.37
N SER A 356 -4.66 -1.35 1.87
CA SER A 356 -3.99 -1.75 3.12
C SER A 356 -2.47 -1.68 2.97
N VAL A 357 -1.93 -2.25 1.90
CA VAL A 357 -0.48 -2.31 1.63
C VAL A 357 0.14 -0.92 1.58
N VAL A 358 -0.40 -0.04 0.73
CA VAL A 358 0.19 1.30 0.55
C VAL A 358 0.08 2.15 1.81
N ASN A 359 -1.01 2.04 2.57
CA ASN A 359 -1.16 2.77 3.83
C ASN A 359 -0.21 2.25 4.91
N VAL A 360 0.01 0.94 5.02
CA VAL A 360 1.00 0.36 5.95
C VAL A 360 2.41 0.86 5.63
N LEU A 361 2.81 0.81 4.36
CA LEU A 361 4.12 1.26 3.90
C LEU A 361 4.34 2.76 4.12
N LEU A 362 3.32 3.57 3.82
CA LEU A 362 3.35 5.01 4.07
C LEU A 362 3.37 5.33 5.56
N ALA A 363 2.58 4.65 6.38
CA ALA A 363 2.57 4.86 7.82
C ALA A 363 3.95 4.60 8.41
N ASP A 364 4.59 3.47 8.14
CA ASP A 364 5.94 3.21 8.66
C ASP A 364 6.97 4.21 8.11
N SER A 365 6.91 4.53 6.82
CA SER A 365 7.82 5.50 6.19
C SER A 365 7.67 6.93 6.70
N TYR A 366 6.48 7.27 7.19
CA TYR A 366 6.11 8.63 7.61
C TYR A 366 5.55 8.66 9.04
N TYR A 367 6.15 7.82 9.89
CA TYR A 367 6.03 7.88 11.34
C TYR A 367 4.61 7.76 11.91
N TYR A 368 3.79 6.96 11.24
CA TYR A 368 2.41 6.63 11.58
C TYR A 368 1.51 7.85 11.71
N ASP A 369 1.87 8.94 11.03
CA ASP A 369 1.17 10.20 11.12
C ASP A 369 0.68 10.63 9.75
N ARG A 370 -0.64 10.53 9.57
CA ARG A 370 -1.34 10.89 8.33
C ARG A 370 -1.10 12.32 7.86
N HIS A 371 -0.67 13.23 8.72
CA HIS A 371 -0.27 14.57 8.30
C HIS A 371 0.92 14.53 7.33
N TYR A 372 1.71 13.47 7.28
CA TYR A 372 2.85 13.39 6.38
C TYR A 372 2.55 12.67 5.06
N TYR A 373 1.52 11.83 4.95
CA TYR A 373 1.24 11.08 3.72
C TYR A 373 -0.15 11.31 3.13
N SER A 374 -0.95 12.18 3.74
CA SER A 374 -2.19 12.69 3.16
C SER A 374 -2.07 14.17 2.79
N SER A 375 -2.81 14.59 1.77
CA SER A 375 -2.88 16.01 1.39
C SER A 375 -3.63 16.87 2.40
N GLU A 376 -4.58 16.28 3.12
CA GLU A 376 -5.55 16.98 3.99
C GLU A 376 -6.42 17.99 3.23
N ILE A 377 -6.48 17.85 1.90
CA ILE A 377 -7.24 18.72 0.99
C ILE A 377 -8.26 17.84 0.27
N THR A 378 -9.54 18.20 0.39
CA THR A 378 -10.68 17.45 -0.12
C THR A 378 -11.67 18.30 -0.92
N ASP A 379 -11.36 19.57 -1.19
CA ASP A 379 -12.24 20.52 -1.86
C ASP A 379 -12.25 20.42 -3.40
N PHE A 380 -11.40 19.57 -3.98
CA PHE A 380 -11.23 19.45 -5.43
C PHE A 380 -11.82 18.17 -6.03
N PHE A 381 -12.32 17.25 -5.22
CA PHE A 381 -12.87 15.98 -5.68
C PHE A 381 -14.04 15.49 -4.84
N ARG A 382 -14.84 14.61 -5.43
CA ARG A 382 -15.75 13.73 -4.68
C ARG A 382 -15.64 12.29 -5.15
N ILE A 383 -15.96 11.36 -4.27
CA ILE A 383 -16.03 9.92 -4.59
C ILE A 383 -17.48 9.56 -4.93
N GLN A 384 -17.69 9.07 -6.14
CA GLN A 384 -19.00 8.67 -6.64
C GLN A 384 -18.92 7.27 -7.28
N ARG A 385 -19.25 6.23 -6.50
CA ARG A 385 -19.13 4.84 -6.96
C ARG A 385 -20.19 4.44 -7.99
N PHE A 386 -21.40 5.01 -7.93
CA PHE A 386 -22.49 4.69 -8.84
C PHE A 386 -22.76 5.81 -9.85
N LEU A 387 -23.20 5.43 -11.05
CA LEU A 387 -23.61 6.39 -12.07
C LEU A 387 -24.97 6.99 -11.74
N THR A 388 -25.02 8.32 -11.69
CA THR A 388 -26.26 9.08 -11.53
C THR A 388 -26.70 9.77 -12.81
N ARG A 389 -25.79 9.90 -13.80
CA ARG A 389 -26.05 10.53 -15.10
C ARG A 389 -25.18 9.90 -16.19
N SER A 390 -25.74 9.78 -17.40
CA SER A 390 -24.99 9.39 -18.58
C SER A 390 -24.12 10.54 -19.10
N VAL A 391 -22.90 10.21 -19.57
CA VAL A 391 -21.94 11.19 -20.09
C VAL A 391 -21.95 11.15 -21.61
N GLY A 392 -22.12 12.31 -22.24
CA GLY A 392 -22.14 12.47 -23.69
C GLY A 392 -20.72 12.45 -24.28
N ASN A 393 -20.58 12.04 -25.55
CA ASN A 393 -19.25 12.06 -26.22
C ASN A 393 -18.69 13.47 -26.41
N ARG A 394 -19.53 14.51 -26.38
CA ARG A 394 -19.10 15.91 -26.46
C ARG A 394 -18.27 16.33 -25.23
N GLU A 395 -18.55 15.74 -24.07
CA GLU A 395 -17.85 16.02 -22.80
C GLU A 395 -16.43 15.43 -22.76
N LEU A 396 -16.04 14.66 -23.77
CA LEU A 396 -14.72 14.01 -23.87
C LEU A 396 -13.77 14.70 -24.87
N LYS A 397 -14.22 15.78 -25.51
CA LYS A 397 -13.42 16.51 -26.49
C LYS A 397 -12.50 17.51 -25.77
N CYS A 398 -11.38 17.87 -26.40
CA CYS A 398 -10.46 18.90 -25.87
C CYS A 398 -10.87 20.34 -26.19
N VAL A 399 -12.16 20.62 -26.45
CA VAL A 399 -12.64 21.92 -26.95
C VAL A 399 -13.18 22.79 -25.83
#